data_AF-A0ABD3RC73-F1
#
_entry.id   AF-A0ABD3RC73-F1
#
_cell.length_a   1.000
_cell.length_b   1.000
_cell.length_c   1.000
_cell.angle_alpha   90.00
_cell.angle_beta   90.00
_cell.angle_gamma   90.00
#
_symmetry.space_group_name_H-M   'P 1'
#
loop_
_entity.id
_entity.type
_entity.pdbx_description
1 polymer ?
#
loop_
_entity_poly.entity_id
_entity_poly.type
_entity_poly.pdbx_seq_one_letter_code
_entity_poly.pdbx_strand_id
1 'polypeptide(L)'
;MLPWWAHKVRPLRHFQPPTGSSICFVHVGKTAGSSIGCSLGFRLHCEDEEQYLPGRLPKAATHIFHKDVYDCQDDSDFFLFVVRDPLERSRSAIAYGRPDVDGNSMKDRRWDQIKKVYLDCGFSSANTLAKGLSDTGGGSEECKQRARDWLRGTTQYDGHLFYNYQYYFDSVPHSNFLVIRSEHMTEDWNSIETRLGGRLRKNINFPHQNTGAKELIDSVLSEAERMLLCHELCVEIQYYKLILRRALNLKETEYESSMRELKASCPNEAELQHCDFTTPNVTQKLLDGKGYI
;
A
#
# COMPACT_ATOMS: atom_id res chain seq x y z
N MET A 1 -8.37 -21.82 0.31
CA MET A 1 -7.01 -22.29 0.68
C MET A 1 -6.08 -21.09 0.59
N LEU A 2 -5.28 -20.82 1.64
CA LEU A 2 -4.38 -19.66 1.64
C LEU A 2 -3.23 -19.82 0.64
N PRO A 3 -2.91 -18.78 -0.15
CA PRO A 3 -1.80 -18.83 -1.10
C PRO A 3 -0.46 -18.94 -0.38
N TRP A 4 0.53 -19.57 -1.01
CA TRP A 4 1.83 -19.89 -0.39
C TRP A 4 2.54 -18.69 0.26
N TRP A 5 2.39 -17.50 -0.33
CA TRP A 5 3.02 -16.27 0.15
C TRP A 5 2.44 -15.78 1.49
N ALA A 6 1.21 -16.16 1.82
CA ALA A 6 0.52 -15.80 3.06
C ALA A 6 0.95 -16.68 4.24
N HIS A 7 1.71 -17.75 3.99
CA HIS A 7 2.15 -18.65 5.05
C HIS A 7 3.38 -18.10 5.76
N LYS A 8 3.42 -18.33 7.07
CA LYS A 8 4.60 -18.12 7.90
C LYS A 8 5.69 -19.16 7.61
N VAL A 9 6.95 -18.76 7.74
CA VAL A 9 8.10 -19.67 7.78
C VAL A 9 7.98 -20.67 8.93
N ARG A 10 8.60 -21.85 8.79
CA ARG A 10 8.41 -23.00 9.69
C ARG A 10 8.61 -22.65 11.18
N PRO A 11 9.63 -21.86 11.59
CA PRO A 11 9.84 -21.52 13.00
C PRO A 11 8.70 -20.71 13.64
N LEU A 12 7.91 -20.00 12.84
CA LEU A 12 6.85 -19.10 13.32
C LEU A 12 5.44 -19.66 13.08
N ARG A 13 5.28 -20.69 12.24
CA ARG A 13 3.98 -21.25 11.86
C ARG A 13 3.14 -21.75 13.04
N HIS A 14 3.78 -22.25 14.09
CA HIS A 14 3.09 -22.81 15.26
C HIS A 14 3.21 -21.92 16.50
N PHE A 15 3.76 -20.71 16.36
CA PHE A 15 3.85 -19.80 17.48
C PHE A 15 2.47 -19.20 17.75
N GLN A 16 2.01 -19.31 18.99
CA GLN A 16 0.81 -18.63 19.46
C GLN A 16 1.24 -17.42 20.30
N PRO A 17 0.91 -16.19 19.86
CA PRO A 17 1.18 -15.02 20.67
C PRO A 17 0.39 -15.06 21.97
N PRO A 18 0.92 -14.47 23.06
CA PRO A 18 0.12 -14.25 24.27
C PRO A 18 -1.21 -13.58 23.94
N THR A 19 -2.26 -13.89 24.71
CA THR A 19 -3.55 -13.21 24.62
C THR A 19 -3.35 -11.69 24.70
N GLY A 20 -4.03 -10.92 23.85
CA GLY A 20 -3.86 -9.46 23.81
C GLY A 20 -2.71 -8.97 22.92
N SER A 21 -2.08 -9.85 22.13
CA SER A 21 -0.93 -9.50 21.29
C SER A 21 -0.95 -10.08 19.88
N SER A 22 -2.08 -10.64 19.44
CA SER A 22 -2.26 -11.09 18.05
C SER A 22 -2.30 -9.90 17.09
N ILE A 23 -1.60 -10.02 15.96
CA ILE A 23 -1.55 -8.98 14.94
C ILE A 23 -1.95 -9.58 13.60
N CYS A 24 -2.93 -8.97 12.93
CA CYS A 24 -3.11 -9.17 11.51
C CYS A 24 -2.31 -8.13 10.71
N PHE A 25 -1.43 -8.59 9.83
CA PHE A 25 -0.64 -7.74 8.96
C PHE A 25 -1.45 -7.30 7.74
N VAL A 26 -1.69 -6.00 7.60
CA VAL A 26 -2.41 -5.39 6.47
C VAL A 26 -1.39 -4.86 5.45
N HIS A 27 -1.17 -5.63 4.39
CA HIS A 27 -0.25 -5.30 3.31
C HIS A 27 -0.98 -4.53 2.21
N VAL A 28 -0.85 -3.21 2.21
CA VAL A 28 -1.30 -2.38 1.07
C VAL A 28 -0.25 -2.43 -0.05
N GLY A 29 -0.68 -2.57 -1.30
CA GLY A 29 0.25 -2.64 -2.42
C GLY A 29 1.22 -1.45 -2.48
N LYS A 30 2.50 -1.72 -2.73
CA LYS A 30 3.57 -0.73 -2.99
C LYS A 30 3.96 0.17 -1.81
N THR A 31 3.65 -0.28 -0.60
CA THR A 31 4.04 0.38 0.66
C THR A 31 5.22 -0.31 1.36
N ALA A 32 6.12 -0.98 0.63
CA ALA A 32 7.16 -1.84 1.24
C ALA A 32 6.62 -3.04 2.06
N GLY A 33 5.36 -3.43 1.84
CA GLY A 33 4.76 -4.55 2.56
C GLY A 33 5.39 -5.92 2.28
N SER A 34 6.05 -6.15 1.13
CA SER A 34 6.87 -7.35 0.94
C SER A 34 8.08 -7.37 1.89
N SER A 35 8.76 -6.24 2.04
CA SER A 35 9.92 -6.08 2.93
C SER A 35 9.55 -6.30 4.40
N ILE A 36 8.44 -5.69 4.83
CA ILE A 36 7.89 -5.88 6.17
C ILE A 36 7.35 -7.30 6.33
N GLY A 37 6.60 -7.81 5.36
CA GLY A 37 6.06 -9.16 5.38
C GLY A 37 7.13 -10.24 5.54
N CYS A 38 8.23 -10.13 4.79
CA CYS A 38 9.39 -11.00 4.95
C CYS A 38 10.05 -10.82 6.32
N SER A 39 10.19 -9.60 6.79
CA SER A 39 10.71 -9.31 8.14
C SER A 39 9.83 -9.91 9.25
N LEU A 40 8.52 -9.97 9.02
CA LEU A 40 7.57 -10.65 9.89
C LEU A 40 7.61 -12.18 9.72
N GLY A 41 8.23 -12.70 8.65
CA GLY A 41 8.33 -14.13 8.36
C GLY A 41 7.20 -14.70 7.51
N PHE A 42 6.43 -13.87 6.81
CA PHE A 42 5.56 -14.29 5.71
C PHE A 42 6.39 -14.50 4.45
N ARG A 43 5.96 -15.39 3.55
CA ARG A 43 6.66 -15.74 2.30
C ARG A 43 6.37 -14.77 1.15
N LEU A 44 6.43 -13.46 1.39
CA LEU A 44 6.14 -12.41 0.41
C LEU A 44 7.35 -12.08 -0.48
N HIS A 45 7.70 -13.00 -1.39
CA HIS A 45 8.89 -12.91 -2.26
C HIS A 45 10.24 -13.11 -1.54
N CYS A 46 10.21 -13.73 -0.36
CA CYS A 46 11.39 -14.28 0.32
C CYS A 46 11.29 -15.80 0.31
N GLU A 47 12.35 -16.45 -0.15
CA GLU A 47 12.42 -17.92 -0.28
C GLU A 47 13.11 -18.55 0.94
N ASP A 48 14.00 -17.81 1.61
CA ASP A 48 14.82 -18.34 2.70
C ASP A 48 14.16 -18.15 4.07
N GLU A 49 14.28 -19.18 4.91
CA GLU A 49 13.81 -19.13 6.31
C GLU A 49 14.59 -18.14 7.19
N GLU A 50 15.70 -17.57 6.71
CA GLU A 50 16.56 -16.65 7.48
C GLU A 50 16.27 -15.17 7.22
N GLN A 51 15.38 -14.84 6.28
CA GLN A 51 15.11 -13.44 5.91
C GLN A 51 14.17 -12.71 6.89
N TYR A 52 13.66 -13.35 7.95
CA TYR A 52 12.84 -12.67 8.94
C TYR A 52 13.68 -12.04 10.06
N LEU A 53 13.18 -10.95 10.62
CA LEU A 53 13.84 -10.30 11.76
C LEU A 53 13.47 -11.05 13.05
N PRO A 54 14.40 -11.32 13.98
CA PRO A 54 14.00 -11.77 15.31
C PRO A 54 13.29 -10.65 16.09
N GLY A 55 12.36 -11.04 16.96
CA GLY A 55 11.62 -10.11 17.80
C GLY A 55 10.28 -10.66 18.27
N ARG A 56 9.55 -9.83 19.00
CA ARG A 56 8.15 -10.03 19.40
C ARG A 56 7.20 -9.74 18.25
N LEU A 57 7.44 -8.71 17.47
CA LEU A 57 6.59 -8.31 16.34
C LEU A 57 6.40 -9.43 15.29
N PRO A 58 7.47 -10.06 14.75
CA PRO A 58 7.33 -11.23 13.86
C PRO A 58 6.58 -12.40 14.47
N LYS A 59 6.64 -12.58 15.80
CA LYS A 59 5.92 -13.63 16.52
C LYS A 59 4.45 -13.30 16.73
N ALA A 60 4.14 -12.02 16.92
CA ALA A 60 2.80 -11.49 17.11
C ALA A 60 1.97 -11.45 15.81
N ALA A 61 2.62 -11.21 14.67
CA ALA A 61 1.98 -11.21 13.36
C ALA A 61 1.68 -12.63 12.86
N THR A 62 0.46 -13.11 13.08
CA THR A 62 0.04 -14.48 12.74
C THR A 62 -0.75 -14.58 11.45
N HIS A 63 -1.49 -13.51 11.11
CA HIS A 63 -2.39 -13.45 9.96
C HIS A 63 -2.01 -12.33 9.01
N ILE A 64 -2.52 -12.38 7.79
CA ILE A 64 -2.25 -11.38 6.76
C ILE A 64 -3.49 -11.04 5.94
N PHE A 65 -3.61 -9.77 5.56
CA PHE A 65 -4.57 -9.29 4.60
C PHE A 65 -3.84 -8.56 3.47
N HIS A 66 -3.97 -9.08 2.25
CA HIS A 66 -3.41 -8.49 1.03
C HIS A 66 -4.32 -8.77 -0.15
N LYS A 67 -4.75 -7.71 -0.84
CA LYS A 67 -5.64 -7.78 -2.02
C LYS A 67 -6.95 -8.51 -1.68
N ASP A 68 -7.27 -9.56 -2.43
CA ASP A 68 -8.42 -10.45 -2.31
C ASP A 68 -8.19 -11.62 -1.34
N VAL A 69 -7.16 -11.55 -0.50
CA VAL A 69 -6.84 -12.60 0.47
C VAL A 69 -6.89 -12.01 1.87
N TYR A 70 -7.99 -12.29 2.57
CA TYR A 70 -8.23 -11.91 3.96
C TYR A 70 -8.09 -13.13 4.87
N ASP A 71 -6.94 -13.25 5.55
CA ASP A 71 -6.69 -14.29 6.57
C ASP A 71 -6.84 -13.76 8.01
N CYS A 72 -7.23 -12.50 8.19
CA CYS A 72 -7.39 -11.92 9.52
C CYS A 72 -8.57 -12.55 10.26
N GLN A 73 -8.42 -12.68 11.58
CA GLN A 73 -9.57 -12.89 12.46
C GLN A 73 -10.13 -11.52 12.84
N ASP A 74 -11.46 -11.36 12.84
CA ASP A 74 -12.09 -10.08 13.18
C ASP A 74 -11.85 -9.67 14.65
N ASP A 75 -11.45 -10.60 15.52
CA ASP A 75 -11.05 -10.39 16.92
C ASP A 75 -9.53 -10.25 17.11
N SER A 76 -8.75 -10.07 16.04
CA SER A 76 -7.32 -9.77 16.14
C SER A 76 -7.08 -8.55 17.04
N ASP A 77 -6.13 -8.63 17.96
CA ASP A 77 -5.89 -7.56 18.95
C ASP A 77 -5.43 -6.26 18.28
N PHE A 78 -4.67 -6.38 17.18
CA PHE A 78 -4.21 -5.27 16.35
C PHE A 78 -4.25 -5.56 14.85
N PHE A 79 -4.41 -4.50 14.06
CA PHE A 79 -4.18 -4.51 12.61
C PHE A 79 -2.96 -3.66 12.29
N LEU A 80 -1.92 -4.28 11.74
CA LEU A 80 -0.68 -3.61 11.38
C LEU A 80 -0.72 -3.18 9.92
N PHE A 81 -0.98 -1.91 9.67
CA PHE A 81 -0.88 -1.31 8.35
C PHE A 81 0.57 -0.98 8.02
N VAL A 82 0.97 -1.22 6.77
CA VAL A 82 2.16 -0.59 6.21
C VAL A 82 1.72 0.43 5.17
N VAL A 83 2.10 1.68 5.41
CA VAL A 83 1.66 2.83 4.60
C VAL A 83 2.85 3.53 3.95
N ARG A 84 2.57 4.37 2.96
CA ARG A 84 3.51 5.18 2.21
C ARG A 84 2.79 6.44 1.75
N ASP A 85 3.52 7.51 1.51
CA ASP A 85 2.99 8.69 0.82
C ASP A 85 2.16 8.26 -0.42
N PRO A 86 0.88 8.66 -0.53
CA PRO A 86 -0.03 8.20 -1.58
C PRO A 86 0.46 8.48 -3.00
N LEU A 87 1.16 9.59 -3.23
CA LEU A 87 1.72 9.92 -4.53
C LEU A 87 2.90 8.99 -4.86
N GLU A 88 3.84 8.81 -3.93
CA GLU A 88 4.97 7.89 -4.11
C GLU A 88 4.54 6.43 -4.24
N ARG A 89 3.50 6.01 -3.50
CA ARG A 89 2.87 4.71 -3.64
C ARG A 89 2.33 4.52 -5.06
N SER A 90 1.59 5.51 -5.57
CA SER A 90 0.96 5.44 -6.90
C SER A 90 1.99 5.42 -8.02
N ARG A 91 3.02 6.27 -7.92
CA ARG A 91 4.19 6.24 -8.83
C ARG A 91 4.84 4.86 -8.85
N SER A 92 5.04 4.26 -7.68
CA SER A 92 5.62 2.92 -7.57
C SER A 92 4.71 1.84 -8.17
N ALA A 93 3.38 1.96 -8.04
CA ALA A 93 2.42 1.06 -8.65
C ALA A 93 2.44 1.14 -10.18
N ILE A 94 2.42 2.34 -10.75
CA ILE A 94 2.48 2.57 -12.20
C ILE A 94 3.78 2.03 -12.79
N ALA A 95 4.92 2.28 -12.15
CA ALA A 95 6.20 1.73 -12.60
C ALA A 95 6.21 0.20 -12.55
N TYR A 96 5.63 -0.39 -11.49
CA TYR A 96 5.61 -1.85 -11.32
C TYR A 96 4.67 -2.57 -12.27
N GLY A 97 3.52 -1.99 -12.59
CA GLY A 97 2.54 -2.58 -13.52
C GLY A 97 2.90 -2.42 -14.99
N ARG A 98 3.97 -1.67 -15.31
CA ARG A 98 4.38 -1.40 -16.68
C ARG A 98 4.69 -2.72 -17.40
N PRO A 99 4.13 -2.94 -18.61
CA PRO A 99 4.46 -4.11 -19.40
C PRO A 99 5.96 -4.20 -19.67
N ASP A 100 6.54 -5.36 -19.39
CA ASP A 100 7.92 -5.68 -19.71
C ASP A 100 8.14 -5.84 -21.22
N VAL A 101 9.34 -5.48 -21.67
CA VAL A 101 9.74 -5.60 -23.09
C VAL A 101 9.77 -7.06 -23.57
N ASP A 102 9.99 -7.99 -22.64
CA ASP A 102 10.04 -9.43 -22.89
C ASP A 102 8.63 -10.05 -23.00
N GLY A 103 7.58 -9.27 -22.74
CA GLY A 103 6.20 -9.70 -22.94
C GLY A 103 5.67 -10.70 -21.91
N ASN A 104 6.32 -10.90 -20.76
CA ASN A 104 5.76 -11.74 -19.70
C ASN A 104 4.47 -11.14 -19.14
N SER A 105 4.31 -9.82 -19.22
CA SER A 105 3.10 -9.10 -18.83
C SER A 105 1.90 -9.49 -19.70
N MET A 106 2.13 -9.94 -20.94
CA MET A 106 1.07 -10.46 -21.82
C MET A 106 0.51 -11.81 -21.36
N LYS A 107 1.20 -12.50 -20.44
CA LYS A 107 0.75 -13.76 -19.84
C LYS A 107 -0.07 -13.55 -18.56
N ASP A 108 -0.17 -12.31 -18.05
CA ASP A 108 -1.08 -12.00 -16.93
C ASP A 108 -2.53 -12.17 -17.41
N ARG A 109 -3.35 -12.86 -16.61
CA ARG A 109 -4.79 -13.04 -16.90
C ARG A 109 -5.54 -11.72 -17.05
N ARG A 110 -4.96 -10.61 -16.59
CA ARG A 110 -5.50 -9.25 -16.64
C ARG A 110 -4.88 -8.40 -17.75
N TRP A 111 -4.13 -9.01 -18.68
CA TRP A 111 -3.50 -8.29 -19.79
C TRP A 111 -4.47 -7.37 -20.54
N ASP A 112 -5.72 -7.81 -20.76
CA ASP A 112 -6.73 -7.00 -21.42
C ASP A 112 -7.12 -5.72 -20.67
N GLN A 113 -6.93 -5.68 -19.36
CA GLN A 113 -7.12 -4.46 -18.57
C GLN A 113 -5.83 -3.63 -18.52
N ILE A 114 -4.68 -4.28 -18.35
CA ILE A 114 -3.37 -3.61 -18.32
C ILE A 114 -3.13 -2.85 -19.64
N LYS A 115 -3.40 -3.48 -20.80
CA LYS A 115 -3.19 -2.84 -22.11
C LYS A 115 -4.02 -1.56 -22.29
N LYS A 116 -5.22 -1.47 -21.67
CA LYS A 116 -6.10 -0.31 -21.77
C LYS A 116 -5.50 0.97 -21.21
N VAL A 117 -4.69 0.87 -20.17
CA VAL A 117 -4.05 2.03 -19.54
C VAL A 117 -2.64 2.26 -20.11
N TYR A 118 -1.87 1.19 -20.30
CA TYR A 118 -0.47 1.33 -20.74
C TYR A 118 -0.30 1.51 -22.25
N LEU A 119 -1.05 0.75 -23.06
CA LEU A 119 -0.87 0.74 -24.52
C LEU A 119 -1.88 1.65 -25.22
N ASP A 120 -3.18 1.49 -24.93
CA ASP A 120 -4.23 2.30 -25.59
C ASP A 120 -4.12 3.78 -25.19
N CYS A 121 -3.77 4.07 -23.93
CA CYS A 121 -3.68 5.43 -23.39
C CYS A 121 -2.25 5.93 -23.14
N GLY A 122 -1.23 5.07 -23.29
CA GLY A 122 0.17 5.49 -23.17
C GLY A 122 0.63 5.85 -21.75
N PHE A 123 -0.04 5.38 -20.70
CA PHE A 123 0.28 5.70 -19.30
C PHE A 123 1.47 4.90 -18.74
N SER A 124 2.60 4.95 -19.46
CA SER A 124 3.83 4.28 -19.07
C SER A 124 4.41 4.77 -17.75
N SER A 125 4.26 6.06 -17.39
CA SER A 125 4.75 6.62 -16.12
C SER A 125 3.73 7.56 -15.49
N ALA A 126 3.96 7.97 -14.24
CA ALA A 126 3.12 8.95 -13.58
C ALA A 126 3.07 10.30 -14.34
N ASN A 127 4.15 10.67 -15.03
CA ASN A 127 4.19 11.87 -15.87
C ASN A 127 3.24 11.74 -17.07
N THR A 128 3.29 10.62 -17.80
CA THR A 128 2.42 10.43 -18.96
C THR A 128 0.95 10.25 -18.55
N LEU A 129 0.69 9.64 -17.40
CA LEU A 129 -0.64 9.60 -16.79
C LEU A 129 -1.17 11.02 -16.48
N ALA A 130 -0.34 11.86 -15.84
CA ALA A 130 -0.73 13.25 -15.53
C ALA A 130 -0.98 14.07 -16.80
N LYS A 131 -0.15 13.90 -17.83
CA LYS A 131 -0.41 14.53 -19.14
C LYS A 131 -1.72 14.04 -19.75
N GLY A 132 -2.01 12.74 -19.68
CA GLY A 132 -3.27 12.18 -20.17
C GLY A 132 -4.50 12.68 -19.43
N LEU A 133 -4.36 13.05 -18.16
CA LEU A 133 -5.42 13.67 -17.36
C LEU A 133 -5.59 15.17 -17.67
N SER A 134 -4.53 15.86 -18.12
CA SER A 134 -4.56 17.29 -18.39
C SER A 134 -5.44 17.63 -19.58
N ASP A 135 -6.22 18.71 -19.48
CA ASP A 135 -7.03 19.22 -20.59
C ASP A 135 -6.19 19.70 -21.78
N THR A 136 -4.95 20.11 -21.52
CA THR A 136 -4.00 20.53 -22.57
C THR A 136 -3.13 19.38 -23.08
N GLY A 137 -3.20 18.20 -22.46
CA GLY A 137 -2.32 17.07 -22.76
C GLY A 137 -2.80 16.14 -23.87
N GLY A 138 -3.94 16.44 -24.50
CA GLY A 138 -4.43 15.73 -25.69
C GLY A 138 -4.97 14.32 -25.44
N GLY A 139 -5.13 13.89 -24.18
CA GLY A 139 -5.78 12.64 -23.84
C GLY A 139 -7.25 12.62 -24.26
N SER A 140 -7.72 11.52 -24.86
CA SER A 140 -9.15 11.34 -25.14
C SER A 140 -9.95 11.31 -23.83
N GLU A 141 -11.23 11.67 -23.89
CA GLU A 141 -12.11 11.59 -22.71
C GLU A 141 -12.19 10.18 -22.12
N GLU A 142 -12.11 9.15 -22.97
CA GLU A 142 -11.99 7.76 -22.53
C GLU A 142 -10.71 7.54 -21.71
N CYS A 143 -9.56 8.01 -22.18
CA CYS A 143 -8.30 7.84 -21.46
C CYS A 143 -8.25 8.67 -20.16
N LYS A 144 -8.82 9.88 -20.16
CA LYS A 144 -9.02 10.66 -18.93
C LYS A 144 -9.84 9.88 -17.91
N GLN A 145 -10.95 9.28 -18.33
CA GLN A 145 -11.79 8.46 -17.44
C GLN A 145 -11.04 7.23 -16.93
N ARG A 146 -10.33 6.51 -17.80
CA ARG A 146 -9.49 5.35 -17.39
C ARG A 146 -8.43 5.76 -16.37
N ALA A 147 -7.79 6.92 -16.53
CA ALA A 147 -6.82 7.44 -15.57
C ALA A 147 -7.44 7.74 -14.20
N ARG A 148 -8.61 8.41 -14.18
CA ARG A 148 -9.37 8.67 -12.95
C ARG A 148 -9.76 7.37 -12.28
N ASP A 149 -10.30 6.43 -13.04
CA ASP A 149 -10.75 5.14 -12.50
C ASP A 149 -9.60 4.33 -11.91
N TRP A 150 -8.42 4.42 -12.54
CA TRP A 150 -7.22 3.74 -12.08
C TRP A 150 -6.71 4.32 -10.77
N LEU A 151 -6.53 5.65 -10.68
CA LEU A 151 -6.03 6.33 -9.48
C LEU A 151 -7.01 6.24 -8.30
N ARG A 152 -8.31 6.30 -8.58
CA ARG A 152 -9.38 6.18 -7.58
C ARG A 152 -9.69 4.72 -7.21
N GLY A 153 -9.11 3.76 -7.94
CA GLY A 153 -9.31 2.34 -7.72
C GLY A 153 -10.74 1.86 -8.00
N THR A 154 -11.51 2.53 -8.87
CA THR A 154 -12.88 2.14 -9.24
C THR A 154 -12.90 1.02 -10.27
N THR A 155 -11.88 0.95 -11.13
CA THR A 155 -11.69 -0.11 -12.14
C THR A 155 -10.41 -0.88 -11.89
N GLN A 156 -10.46 -2.21 -11.96
CA GLN A 156 -9.31 -3.08 -11.74
C GLN A 156 -8.44 -3.22 -12.98
N TYR A 157 -7.60 -2.22 -13.26
CA TYR A 157 -6.54 -2.33 -14.27
C TYR A 157 -5.33 -3.12 -13.75
N ASP A 158 -4.93 -2.86 -12.51
CA ASP A 158 -3.93 -3.61 -11.78
C ASP A 158 -4.35 -3.79 -10.31
N GLY A 159 -3.66 -4.66 -9.57
CA GLY A 159 -4.05 -4.97 -8.19
C GLY A 159 -3.55 -3.97 -7.16
N HIS A 160 -2.51 -3.19 -7.45
CA HIS A 160 -1.89 -2.29 -6.50
C HIS A 160 -2.67 -0.99 -6.35
N LEU A 161 -3.20 -0.38 -7.43
CA LEU A 161 -4.05 0.80 -7.29
C LEU A 161 -5.52 0.44 -7.01
N PHE A 162 -6.02 -0.69 -7.51
CA PHE A 162 -7.38 -1.12 -7.23
C PHE A 162 -7.62 -1.37 -5.74
N TYR A 163 -6.76 -2.14 -5.07
CA TYR A 163 -6.85 -2.30 -3.61
C TYR A 163 -6.13 -1.12 -2.92
N ASN A 164 -6.87 -0.03 -2.74
CA ASN A 164 -6.44 1.26 -2.21
C ASN A 164 -6.65 1.36 -0.67
N TYR A 165 -6.22 2.45 -0.02
CA TYR A 165 -6.35 2.59 1.45
C TYR A 165 -7.80 2.52 1.92
N GLN A 166 -8.74 3.09 1.17
CA GLN A 166 -10.17 2.98 1.46
C GLN A 166 -10.60 1.51 1.60
N TYR A 167 -10.26 0.67 0.61
CA TYR A 167 -10.60 -0.75 0.65
C TYR A 167 -10.08 -1.44 1.91
N TYR A 168 -8.80 -1.25 2.26
CA TYR A 168 -8.23 -1.92 3.43
C TYR A 168 -8.81 -1.38 4.75
N PHE A 169 -9.02 -0.07 4.85
CA PHE A 169 -9.58 0.55 6.05
C PHE A 169 -11.02 0.11 6.30
N ASP A 170 -11.85 0.05 5.25
CA ASP A 170 -13.25 -0.33 5.35
C ASP A 170 -13.44 -1.87 5.50
N SER A 171 -12.42 -2.67 5.16
CA SER A 171 -12.47 -4.14 5.29
C SER A 171 -12.21 -4.65 6.71
N VAL A 172 -11.38 -3.93 7.46
CA VAL A 172 -10.99 -4.33 8.81
C VAL A 172 -11.99 -3.78 9.83
N PRO A 173 -12.27 -4.51 10.92
CA PRO A 173 -13.12 -3.99 11.99
C PRO A 173 -12.52 -2.72 12.61
N HIS A 174 -13.37 -1.95 13.31
CA HIS A 174 -12.97 -0.74 14.04
C HIS A 174 -12.11 -1.09 15.27
N SER A 175 -10.88 -1.51 15.02
CA SER A 175 -9.95 -2.11 15.99
C SER A 175 -8.69 -1.26 16.20
N ASN A 176 -7.78 -1.75 17.04
CA ASN A 176 -6.51 -1.08 17.35
C ASN A 176 -5.56 -1.12 16.15
N PHE A 177 -5.18 0.04 15.63
CA PHE A 177 -4.27 0.11 14.48
C PHE A 177 -2.83 0.31 14.95
N LEU A 178 -1.92 -0.43 14.32
CA LEU A 178 -0.49 -0.17 14.33
C LEU A 178 -0.07 0.20 12.91
N VAL A 179 0.91 1.09 12.77
CA VAL A 179 1.37 1.56 11.47
C VAL A 179 2.88 1.53 11.37
N ILE A 180 3.38 1.02 10.25
CA ILE A 180 4.75 1.25 9.78
C ILE A 180 4.68 2.13 8.54
N ARG A 181 5.33 3.30 8.58
CA ARG A 181 5.47 4.19 7.44
C ARG A 181 6.70 3.80 6.64
N SER A 182 6.57 3.74 5.33
CA SER A 182 7.68 3.38 4.42
C SER A 182 8.85 4.35 4.55
N GLU A 183 8.55 5.61 4.88
CA GLU A 183 9.51 6.70 5.06
C GLU A 183 10.28 6.58 6.40
N HIS A 184 9.72 5.86 7.38
CA HIS A 184 10.22 5.78 8.77
C HIS A 184 10.21 4.33 9.29
N MET A 185 10.54 3.36 8.43
CA MET A 185 10.35 1.93 8.72
C MET A 185 11.09 1.45 9.97
N THR A 186 12.31 1.94 10.20
CA THR A 186 13.16 1.50 11.31
C THR A 186 12.62 1.99 12.64
N GLU A 187 12.19 3.25 12.68
CA GLU A 187 11.61 3.93 13.83
C GLU A 187 10.29 3.26 14.23
N ASP A 188 9.39 3.08 13.27
CA ASP A 188 8.06 2.53 13.53
C ASP A 188 8.12 1.04 13.92
N TRP A 189 9.01 0.25 13.27
CA TRP A 189 9.27 -1.14 13.67
C TRP A 189 9.71 -1.22 15.14
N ASN A 190 10.66 -0.39 15.53
CA ASN A 190 11.19 -0.35 16.89
C ASN A 190 10.15 0.14 17.92
N SER A 191 9.31 1.11 17.55
CA SER A 191 8.19 1.56 18.37
C SER A 191 7.22 0.41 18.68
N ILE A 192 6.87 -0.39 17.66
CA ILE A 192 5.97 -1.54 17.84
C ILE A 192 6.66 -2.66 18.63
N GLU A 193 7.90 -2.99 18.29
CA GLU A 193 8.67 -4.05 18.98
C GLU A 193 8.78 -3.75 20.48
N THR A 194 9.05 -2.50 20.87
CA THR A 194 9.12 -2.09 22.29
C THR A 194 7.75 -2.10 22.96
N ARG A 195 6.68 -1.69 22.26
CA ARG A 195 5.30 -1.80 22.76
C ARG A 195 4.92 -3.24 23.10
N LEU A 196 5.41 -4.22 22.33
CA LEU A 196 5.20 -5.64 22.57
C LEU A 196 6.14 -6.24 23.63
N GLY A 197 6.87 -5.41 24.38
CA GLY A 197 7.85 -5.85 25.39
C GLY A 197 9.14 -6.42 24.79
N GLY A 198 9.41 -6.12 23.52
CA GLY A 198 10.65 -6.44 22.82
C GLY A 198 11.78 -5.45 23.13
N ARG A 199 12.85 -5.51 22.32
CA ARG A 199 14.03 -4.63 22.47
C ARG A 199 14.28 -3.85 21.19
N LEU A 200 14.77 -2.62 21.36
CA LEU A 200 15.22 -1.79 20.24
C LEU A 200 16.36 -2.48 19.49
N ARG A 201 16.34 -2.36 18.17
CA ARG A 201 17.39 -2.83 17.28
C ARG A 201 17.96 -1.65 16.51
N LYS A 202 19.28 -1.51 16.58
CA LYS A 202 20.03 -0.60 15.71
C LYS A 202 20.32 -1.32 14.39
N ASN A 203 20.39 -0.56 13.30
CA ASN A 203 20.77 -1.05 11.97
C ASN A 203 19.88 -2.21 11.48
N ILE A 204 18.56 -2.01 11.49
CA ILE A 204 17.64 -2.99 10.94
C ILE A 204 17.86 -3.07 9.42
N ASN A 205 18.18 -4.26 8.93
CA ASN A 205 18.25 -4.52 7.49
C ASN A 205 16.95 -5.22 7.06
N PHE A 206 16.07 -4.48 6.39
CA PHE A 206 14.84 -5.05 5.85
C PHE A 206 15.15 -5.84 4.57
N PRO A 207 14.64 -7.08 4.42
CA PRO A 207 14.72 -7.82 3.17
C PRO A 207 14.03 -7.03 2.07
N HIS A 208 14.60 -7.02 0.86
CA HIS A 208 14.13 -6.22 -0.26
C HIS A 208 14.12 -4.71 0.02
N GLN A 209 15.24 -4.04 -0.25
CA GLN A 209 15.23 -2.59 -0.39
C GLN A 209 14.56 -2.25 -1.74
N ASN A 210 13.52 -1.40 -1.73
CA ASN A 210 12.87 -0.90 -2.94
C ASN A 210 13.76 0.14 -3.68
N THR A 211 15.03 -0.18 -3.87
CA THR A 211 16.06 0.65 -4.52
C THR A 211 16.31 0.24 -5.97
N GLY A 212 15.40 -0.52 -6.59
CA GLY A 212 15.43 -0.76 -8.03
C GLY A 212 15.65 0.57 -8.76
N ALA A 213 16.56 0.58 -9.74
CA ALA A 213 16.91 1.79 -10.47
C ALA A 213 15.63 2.42 -11.03
N LYS A 214 15.22 3.56 -10.46
CA LYS A 214 14.12 4.35 -11.02
C LYS A 214 14.58 4.75 -12.43
N GLU A 215 13.87 4.31 -13.45
CA GLU A 215 14.19 4.73 -14.80
C GLU A 215 14.07 6.26 -14.89
N LEU A 216 14.83 6.90 -15.77
CA LEU A 216 14.76 8.36 -15.94
C LEU A 216 13.33 8.82 -16.26
N ILE A 217 12.52 7.99 -16.91
CA ILE A 217 11.11 8.24 -17.21
C ILE A 217 10.20 8.22 -15.97
N ASP A 218 10.66 7.61 -14.88
CA ASP A 218 10.00 7.62 -13.58
C ASP A 218 10.40 8.84 -12.75
N SER A 219 11.31 9.68 -13.25
CA SER A 219 11.84 10.83 -12.54
C SER A 219 11.09 12.14 -12.85
N VAL A 220 10.99 12.94 -11.77
CA VAL A 220 10.45 14.31 -11.60
C VAL A 220 9.13 14.63 -12.30
N LEU A 221 8.05 14.72 -11.51
CA LEU A 221 6.80 15.38 -11.91
C LEU A 221 6.99 16.89 -11.82
N SER A 222 6.51 17.63 -12.82
CA SER A 222 6.31 19.07 -12.68
C SER A 222 5.28 19.36 -11.58
N GLU A 223 5.25 20.60 -11.09
CA GLU A 223 4.28 21.02 -10.08
C GLU A 223 2.83 20.80 -10.55
N ALA A 224 2.50 21.19 -11.79
CA ALA A 224 1.17 21.00 -12.35
C ALA A 224 0.76 19.53 -12.45
N GLU A 225 1.66 18.65 -12.92
CA GLU A 225 1.42 17.22 -13.00
C GLU A 225 1.22 16.60 -11.61
N ARG A 226 2.03 17.03 -10.64
CA ARG A 226 1.92 16.60 -9.25
C ARG A 226 0.58 16.98 -8.66
N MET A 227 0.17 18.24 -8.80
CA MET A 227 -1.12 18.73 -8.28
C MET A 227 -2.31 17.97 -8.88
N LEU A 228 -2.25 17.68 -10.18
CA LEU A 228 -3.29 16.92 -10.87
C LEU A 228 -3.42 15.50 -10.32
N LEU A 229 -2.29 14.80 -10.12
CA LEU A 229 -2.31 13.46 -9.54
C LEU A 229 -2.77 13.47 -8.08
N CYS A 230 -2.32 14.43 -7.28
CA CYS A 230 -2.73 14.57 -5.89
C CYS A 230 -4.25 14.77 -5.78
N HIS A 231 -4.83 15.62 -6.63
CA HIS A 231 -6.27 15.82 -6.71
C HIS A 231 -7.01 14.48 -6.95
N GLU A 232 -6.60 13.70 -7.94
CA GLU A 232 -7.22 12.39 -8.21
C GLU A 232 -7.01 11.37 -7.07
N LEU A 233 -5.92 11.51 -6.32
CA LEU A 233 -5.60 10.70 -5.14
C LEU A 233 -6.22 11.24 -3.85
N CYS A 234 -7.06 12.28 -3.89
CA CYS A 234 -7.56 12.92 -2.67
C CYS A 234 -8.19 11.94 -1.69
N VAL A 235 -9.02 10.98 -2.15
CA VAL A 235 -9.64 9.98 -1.27
C VAL A 235 -8.58 9.08 -0.63
N GLU A 236 -7.60 8.63 -1.41
CA GLU A 236 -6.47 7.83 -0.93
C GLU A 236 -5.69 8.61 0.16
N ILE A 237 -5.49 9.91 -0.05
CA ILE A 237 -4.83 10.81 0.92
C ILE A 237 -5.65 10.95 2.20
N GLN A 238 -6.97 11.13 2.12
CA GLN A 238 -7.80 11.23 3.31
C GLN A 238 -7.76 9.93 4.13
N TYR A 239 -7.81 8.76 3.48
CA TYR A 239 -7.70 7.48 4.20
C TYR A 239 -6.29 7.25 4.76
N TYR A 240 -5.23 7.68 4.08
CA TYR A 240 -3.87 7.69 4.63
C TYR A 240 -3.80 8.52 5.92
N LYS A 241 -4.35 9.74 5.93
CA LYS A 241 -4.44 10.60 7.12
C LYS A 241 -5.21 9.92 8.26
N LEU A 242 -6.34 9.28 7.95
CA LEU A 242 -7.17 8.56 8.93
C LEU A 242 -6.43 7.37 9.54
N ILE A 243 -5.74 6.55 8.73
CA ILE A 243 -4.95 5.41 9.21
C ILE A 243 -3.86 5.90 10.16
N LEU A 244 -3.10 6.93 9.78
CA LEU A 244 -2.05 7.50 10.62
C LEU A 244 -2.60 8.07 11.92
N ARG A 245 -3.72 8.80 11.88
CA ARG A 245 -4.32 9.40 13.06
C ARG A 245 -4.82 8.36 14.06
N ARG A 246 -5.23 7.17 13.59
CA ARG A 246 -5.67 6.05 14.44
C ARG A 246 -4.55 5.16 14.96
N ALA A 247 -3.31 5.35 14.50
CA ALA A 247 -2.19 4.49 14.86
C ALA A 247 -1.80 4.66 16.34
N LEU A 248 -1.81 3.55 17.09
CA LEU A 248 -1.48 3.56 18.52
C LEU A 248 0.02 3.66 18.82
N ASN A 249 0.88 3.40 17.83
CA ASN A 249 2.32 3.43 17.97
C ASN A 249 2.97 4.72 17.47
N LEU A 250 2.18 5.66 16.94
CA LEU A 250 2.66 6.97 16.50
C LEU A 250 2.34 8.03 17.56
N LYS A 251 3.33 8.85 17.87
CA LYS A 251 3.17 10.08 18.67
C LYS A 251 2.64 11.19 17.78
N GLU A 252 2.07 12.21 18.41
CA GLU A 252 1.61 13.41 17.71
C GLU A 252 2.71 14.02 16.83
N THR A 253 3.94 14.11 17.35
CA THR A 253 5.08 14.66 16.59
C THR A 253 5.45 13.84 15.35
N GLU A 254 5.24 12.52 15.39
CA GLU A 254 5.50 11.60 14.28
C GLU A 254 4.39 11.70 13.22
N TYR A 255 3.12 11.77 13.67
CA TYR A 255 1.97 12.08 12.82
C TYR A 255 2.19 13.41 12.08
N GLU A 256 2.54 14.47 12.81
CA GLU A 256 2.81 15.80 12.24
C GLU A 256 4.00 15.80 11.27
N SER A 257 5.00 14.93 11.47
CA SER A 257 6.08 14.75 10.48
C SER A 257 5.53 14.22 9.16
N SER A 258 4.70 13.18 9.21
CA SER A 258 4.06 12.62 8.02
C SER A 258 3.11 13.61 7.35
N MET A 259 2.42 14.48 8.11
CA MET A 259 1.60 15.54 7.53
C MET A 259 2.43 16.62 6.85
N ARG A 260 3.62 16.97 7.39
CA ARG A 260 4.56 17.88 6.70
C ARG A 260 5.13 17.29 5.42
N GLU A 261 5.50 16.00 5.45
CA GLU A 261 5.96 15.27 4.26
C GLU A 261 4.87 15.20 3.19
N LEU A 262 3.64 14.86 3.58
CA LEU A 262 2.47 14.88 2.71
C LEU A 262 2.18 16.28 2.15
N LYS A 263 2.31 17.33 2.96
CA LYS A 263 2.12 18.72 2.49
C LYS A 263 3.19 19.12 1.47
N ALA A 264 4.40 18.57 1.57
CA ALA A 264 5.45 18.81 0.59
C ALA A 264 5.18 18.10 -0.76
N SER A 265 4.49 16.96 -0.74
CA SER A 265 4.11 16.21 -1.96
C SER A 265 2.78 16.70 -2.55
N CYS A 266 1.74 16.84 -1.74
CA CYS A 266 0.36 17.20 -2.12
C CYS A 266 -0.17 18.34 -1.23
N PRO A 267 0.25 19.60 -1.46
CA PRO A 267 0.01 20.71 -0.53
C PRO A 267 -1.46 21.05 -0.32
N ASN A 268 -2.31 20.91 -1.33
CA ASN A 268 -3.74 21.21 -1.21
C ASN A 268 -4.45 20.11 -0.43
N GLU A 269 -4.26 18.85 -0.83
CA GLU A 269 -4.94 17.68 -0.30
C GLU A 269 -4.53 17.36 1.13
N ALA A 270 -3.30 17.73 1.53
CA ALA A 270 -2.83 17.63 2.91
C ALA A 270 -3.73 18.43 3.88
N GLU A 271 -4.18 19.61 3.47
CA GLU A 271 -5.00 20.52 4.28
C GLU A 271 -6.51 20.25 4.15
N LEU A 272 -6.95 19.64 3.05
CA LEU A 272 -8.34 19.28 2.83
C LEU A 272 -8.84 18.27 3.88
N GLN A 273 -10.09 18.45 4.28
CA GLN A 273 -10.85 17.51 5.13
C GLN A 273 -11.73 16.57 4.30
N HIS A 274 -12.05 16.97 3.07
CA HIS A 274 -12.92 16.24 2.14
C HIS A 274 -12.48 16.52 0.71
N CYS A 275 -12.76 15.59 -0.19
CA CYS A 275 -12.56 15.76 -1.62
C CYS A 275 -13.75 16.47 -2.26
N ASP A 276 -13.51 17.14 -3.38
CA ASP A 276 -14.56 17.81 -4.16
C ASP A 276 -15.33 16.86 -5.09
N PHE A 277 -14.95 15.58 -5.10
CA PHE A 277 -15.71 14.49 -5.71
C PHE A 277 -16.16 13.46 -4.68
N THR A 278 -17.20 12.71 -5.06
CA THR A 278 -17.78 11.68 -4.20
C THR A 278 -16.79 10.53 -3.98
N THR A 279 -16.63 10.11 -2.73
CA THR A 279 -15.87 8.92 -2.38
C THR A 279 -16.39 7.69 -3.14
N PRO A 280 -15.53 6.93 -3.85
CA PRO A 280 -15.95 5.72 -4.55
C PRO A 280 -16.68 4.74 -3.63
N ASN A 281 -17.76 4.13 -4.14
CA ASN A 281 -18.42 3.04 -3.44
C ASN A 281 -17.59 1.76 -3.61
N VAL A 282 -17.04 1.25 -2.50
CA VAL A 282 -16.23 0.02 -2.48
C VAL A 282 -17.00 -1.21 -2.00
N THR A 283 -18.32 -1.14 -1.77
CA THR A 283 -19.12 -2.25 -1.20
C THR A 283 -18.94 -3.55 -1.98
N GLN A 284 -19.03 -3.54 -3.31
CA GLN A 284 -18.84 -4.76 -4.09
C GLN A 284 -17.41 -5.31 -3.96
N LYS A 285 -16.41 -4.42 -3.98
CA LYS A 285 -15.01 -4.81 -3.77
C LYS A 285 -14.79 -5.45 -2.40
N LEU A 286 -15.47 -4.96 -1.35
CA LEU A 286 -15.43 -5.53 0.00
C LEU A 286 -16.07 -6.93 0.03
N LEU A 287 -17.23 -7.11 -0.61
CA LEU A 287 -17.90 -8.41 -0.70
C LEU A 287 -17.03 -9.44 -1.42
N ASP A 288 -16.49 -9.07 -2.59
CA ASP A 288 -15.67 -9.94 -3.41
C ASP A 288 -14.33 -10.29 -2.71
N GLY A 289 -13.72 -9.32 -2.03
CA GLY A 289 -12.40 -9.47 -1.43
C GLY A 289 -12.38 -10.09 -0.03
N LYS A 290 -13.44 -9.89 0.78
CA LYS A 290 -13.55 -10.48 2.13
C LYS A 290 -14.24 -11.85 2.11
N GLY A 291 -14.92 -12.19 1.02
CA GLY A 291 -15.53 -13.51 0.82
C GLY A 291 -16.83 -13.73 1.60
N TYR A 292 -17.60 -12.68 1.88
CA TYR A 292 -18.97 -12.84 2.39
C TYR A 292 -19.87 -13.39 1.27
N ILE A 293 -20.07 -14.72 1.27
CA ILE A 293 -21.28 -15.38 0.76
C ILE A 293 -21.93 -16.08 1.96
#